data_AF-A0A3P6RHT5-F1
#
_entry.id   AF-A0A3P6RHT5-F1
#
_cell.length_a   1.000
_cell.length_b   1.000
_cell.length_c   1.000
_cell.angle_alpha   90.00
_cell.angle_beta   90.00
_cell.angle_gamma   90.00
#
_symmetry.space_group_name_H-M   'P 1'
#
loop_
_entity.id
_entity.type
_entity.pdbx_description
1 polymer ?
#
loop_
_entity_poly.entity_id
_entity_poly.type
_entity_poly.pdbx_seq_one_letter_code
_entity_poly.pdbx_strand_id
1 'polypeptide(L)'
;MWASRYMSLVAYTFAVLILNFIVGNRAIQIVCRYQHSFSTSVIAELAYLSGFGLVSILCVIPRTFLMQWDGTACKCIDRDVSYAISVAIYTETFVRFGLISIISVTILTLSCYNIFDWVRSTPPKQLTDTWNIVYLPGTTKEQMDAYSRPQGWMTASLCTIPLSIDFLPIGIYDTGYKFTCAVGSCRTDVDSPIYRMGRLLTDLQLILFPIIITVYIPALRELTVRSCQRLILLRWKLPCLNHEHRQQKS
;
A
#
# COMPACT_ATOMS: atom_id res chain seq x y z
N MET A 1 17.92 6.27 -13.07
CA MET A 1 16.60 5.99 -12.45
C MET A 1 16.69 5.58 -10.98
N TRP A 2 17.54 4.62 -10.59
CA TRP A 2 17.62 4.15 -9.20
C TRP A 2 18.19 5.19 -8.22
N ALA A 3 19.22 5.93 -8.62
CA ALA A 3 19.82 6.98 -7.78
C ALA A 3 18.86 8.17 -7.51
N SER A 4 17.95 8.50 -8.43
CA SER A 4 16.96 9.59 -8.24
C SER A 4 15.74 9.14 -7.45
N ARG A 5 15.64 7.84 -7.16
CA ARG A 5 14.48 7.20 -6.50
C ARG A 5 13.15 7.41 -7.24
N TYR A 6 13.19 7.79 -8.51
CA TYR A 6 12.01 8.12 -9.32
C TYR A 6 10.95 7.02 -9.25
N MET A 7 11.32 5.77 -9.57
CA MET A 7 10.39 4.64 -9.59
C MET A 7 9.76 4.35 -8.22
N SER A 8 10.55 4.47 -7.14
CA SER A 8 10.06 4.30 -5.77
C SER A 8 9.03 5.38 -5.41
N LEU A 9 9.27 6.63 -5.82
CA LEU A 9 8.34 7.74 -5.58
C LEU A 9 7.06 7.62 -6.42
N VAL A 10 7.16 7.17 -7.68
CA VAL A 10 6.01 6.87 -8.53
C VAL A 10 5.16 5.75 -7.92
N ALA A 11 5.78 4.63 -7.56
CA ALA A 11 5.10 3.49 -6.94
C ALA A 11 4.43 3.88 -5.62
N TYR A 12 5.11 4.68 -4.79
CA TYR A 12 4.56 5.18 -3.53
C TYR A 12 3.36 6.10 -3.78
N THR A 13 3.46 7.05 -4.71
CA THR A 13 2.35 7.96 -5.06
C THR A 13 1.16 7.18 -5.60
N PHE A 14 1.42 6.16 -6.43
CA PHE A 14 0.39 5.27 -6.94
C PHE A 14 -0.30 4.49 -5.82
N ALA A 15 0.47 3.94 -4.86
CA ALA A 15 -0.07 3.26 -3.70
C ALA A 15 -0.94 4.18 -2.83
N VAL A 16 -0.54 5.46 -2.63
CA VAL A 16 -1.35 6.48 -1.94
C VAL A 16 -2.71 6.64 -2.62
N LEU A 17 -2.70 6.85 -3.94
CA LEU A 17 -3.91 7.13 -4.71
C LEU A 17 -4.85 5.93 -4.71
N ILE A 18 -4.31 4.72 -4.90
CA ILE A 18 -5.06 3.48 -4.79
C ILE A 18 -5.67 3.33 -3.40
N LEU A 19 -4.89 3.56 -2.33
CA LEU A 19 -5.39 3.41 -0.97
C LEU A 19 -6.54 4.39 -0.72
N ASN A 20 -6.38 5.68 -1.05
CA ASN A 20 -7.45 6.67 -0.95
C ASN A 20 -8.72 6.25 -1.70
N PHE A 21 -8.55 5.76 -2.94
CA PHE A 21 -9.68 5.31 -3.74
C PHE A 21 -10.36 4.09 -3.11
N ILE A 22 -9.61 3.07 -2.72
CA ILE A 22 -10.14 1.83 -2.12
C ILE A 22 -10.89 2.14 -0.83
N VAL A 23 -10.26 2.87 0.10
CA VAL A 23 -10.86 3.20 1.40
C VAL A 23 -12.04 4.16 1.24
N GLY A 24 -11.90 5.19 0.42
CA GLY A 24 -12.95 6.18 0.17
C GLY A 24 -14.17 5.59 -0.53
N ASN A 25 -13.96 4.84 -1.61
CA ASN A 25 -15.04 4.14 -2.32
C ASN A 25 -15.77 3.17 -1.38
N ARG A 26 -15.02 2.46 -0.52
CA ARG A 26 -15.63 1.56 0.45
C ARG A 26 -16.49 2.28 1.48
N ALA A 27 -16.00 3.38 2.04
CA ALA A 27 -16.77 4.18 2.98
C ALA A 27 -18.06 4.70 2.34
N ILE A 28 -18.01 5.18 1.09
CA ILE A 28 -19.20 5.62 0.34
C ILE A 28 -20.19 4.47 0.16
N GLN A 29 -19.74 3.29 -0.24
CA GLN A 29 -20.60 2.10 -0.39
C GLN A 29 -21.31 1.73 0.92
N ILE A 30 -20.61 1.84 2.05
CA ILE A 30 -21.16 1.55 3.38
C ILE A 30 -22.18 2.62 3.78
N VAL A 31 -21.80 3.90 3.74
CA VAL A 31 -22.64 5.02 4.19
C VAL A 31 -23.90 5.15 3.35
N CYS A 32 -23.78 5.03 2.02
CA CYS A 32 -24.91 5.12 1.11
C CYS A 32 -25.70 3.81 0.94
N ARG A 33 -25.33 2.74 1.65
CA ARG A 33 -25.94 1.40 1.56
C ARG A 33 -25.94 0.81 0.14
N TYR A 34 -24.93 1.16 -0.66
CA TYR A 34 -24.77 0.66 -2.03
C TYR A 34 -23.85 -0.57 -2.13
N GLN A 35 -23.60 -1.26 -1.02
CA GLN A 35 -22.70 -2.42 -0.94
C GLN A 35 -22.98 -3.49 -2.00
N HIS A 36 -24.24 -3.65 -2.43
CA HIS A 36 -24.66 -4.62 -3.46
C HIS A 36 -25.07 -3.99 -4.80
N SER A 37 -25.32 -2.68 -4.83
CA SER A 37 -25.78 -1.99 -6.04
C SER A 37 -24.62 -1.46 -6.89
N PHE A 38 -23.46 -1.26 -6.27
CA PHE A 38 -22.28 -0.72 -6.92
C PHE A 38 -21.40 -1.86 -7.44
N SER A 39 -21.85 -2.53 -8.51
CA SER A 39 -20.95 -3.35 -9.32
C SER A 39 -20.07 -2.38 -10.11
N THR A 40 -18.86 -2.10 -9.61
CA THR A 40 -17.89 -1.33 -10.36
C THR A 40 -17.65 -2.03 -11.69
N SER A 41 -17.96 -1.37 -12.80
CA SER A 41 -17.59 -1.88 -14.12
C SER A 41 -16.07 -2.03 -14.17
N VAL A 42 -15.59 -3.19 -14.64
CA VAL A 42 -14.15 -3.46 -14.84
C VAL A 42 -13.49 -2.35 -15.66
N ILE A 43 -14.24 -1.76 -16.61
CA ILE A 43 -13.78 -0.64 -17.43
C ILE A 43 -13.53 0.60 -16.57
N ALA A 44 -14.41 0.90 -15.62
CA ALA A 44 -14.25 2.03 -14.72
C ALA A 44 -13.06 1.83 -13.77
N GLU A 45 -12.89 0.64 -13.20
CA GLU A 45 -11.73 0.32 -12.37
C GLU A 45 -10.41 0.44 -13.16
N LEU A 46 -10.38 -0.07 -14.38
CA LEU A 46 -9.21 0.06 -15.26
C LEU A 46 -8.93 1.52 -15.62
N ALA A 47 -9.96 2.33 -15.85
CA ALA A 47 -9.82 3.77 -16.09
C ALA A 47 -9.25 4.50 -14.86
N TYR A 48 -9.72 4.17 -13.65
CA TYR A 48 -9.15 4.74 -12.41
C TYR A 48 -7.70 4.32 -12.21
N LEU A 49 -7.37 3.04 -12.36
CA LEU A 49 -6.01 2.54 -12.20
C LEU A 49 -5.04 3.14 -13.22
N SER A 50 -5.44 3.24 -14.48
CA SER A 50 -4.64 3.89 -15.52
C SER A 50 -4.48 5.40 -15.24
N GLY A 51 -5.54 6.08 -14.84
CA GLY A 51 -5.51 7.48 -14.43
C GLY A 51 -4.56 7.73 -13.25
N PHE A 52 -4.65 6.94 -12.18
CA PHE A 52 -3.74 7.04 -11.04
C PHE A 52 -2.29 6.74 -11.42
N GLY A 53 -2.07 5.77 -12.31
CA GLY A 53 -0.74 5.46 -12.84
C GLY A 53 -0.15 6.65 -13.60
N LEU A 54 -0.92 7.24 -14.51
CA LEU A 54 -0.51 8.42 -15.27
C LEU A 54 -0.22 9.61 -14.36
N VAL A 55 -1.11 9.93 -13.42
CA VAL A 55 -0.91 11.02 -12.45
C VAL A 55 0.37 10.78 -11.63
N SER A 56 0.60 9.56 -11.16
CA SER A 56 1.79 9.22 -10.38
C SER A 56 3.09 9.39 -11.17
N ILE A 57 3.09 9.03 -12.46
CA ILE A 57 4.23 9.23 -13.35
C ILE A 57 4.47 10.73 -13.58
N LEU A 58 3.42 11.46 -13.97
CA LEU A 58 3.48 12.88 -14.33
C LEU A 58 3.93 13.76 -13.16
N CYS A 59 3.39 13.53 -11.97
CA CYS A 59 3.73 14.31 -10.77
C CYS A 59 5.19 14.19 -10.36
N VAL A 60 5.89 13.11 -10.75
CA VAL A 60 7.29 12.85 -10.36
C VAL A 60 8.25 13.14 -11.52
N ILE A 61 7.77 13.55 -12.70
CA ILE A 61 8.65 13.93 -13.84
C ILE A 61 9.70 14.97 -13.44
N PRO A 62 9.41 16.01 -12.64
CA PRO A 62 10.43 17.01 -12.29
C PRO A 62 11.71 16.41 -11.69
N ARG A 63 11.62 15.33 -10.91
CA ARG A 63 12.76 14.56 -10.38
C ARG A 63 13.69 13.98 -11.43
N THR A 64 13.24 13.71 -12.65
CA THR A 64 14.11 13.14 -13.69
C THR A 64 15.11 14.16 -14.21
N PHE A 65 14.79 15.46 -14.14
CA PHE A 65 15.70 16.54 -14.58
C PHE A 65 16.92 16.72 -13.69
N LEU A 66 16.92 16.16 -12.47
CA LEU A 66 18.08 16.16 -11.57
C LEU A 66 19.16 15.14 -11.96
N MET A 67 18.85 14.19 -12.85
CA MET A 67 19.82 13.19 -13.26
C MET A 67 20.69 13.70 -14.40
N GLN A 68 22.00 13.73 -14.17
CA GLN A 68 22.99 13.99 -15.21
C GLN A 68 23.89 12.78 -15.42
N TRP A 69 24.17 12.48 -16.69
CA TRP A 69 25.14 11.48 -17.08
C TRP A 69 26.51 12.14 -17.28
N ASP A 70 27.49 11.76 -16.46
CA ASP A 70 28.86 12.28 -16.47
C ASP A 70 29.80 11.41 -17.32
N GLY A 71 29.27 10.68 -18.30
CA GLY A 71 30.02 9.73 -19.14
C GLY A 71 30.33 8.39 -18.48
N THR A 72 30.55 8.37 -17.16
CA THR A 72 30.95 7.19 -16.38
C THR A 72 29.87 6.72 -15.39
N ALA A 73 29.20 7.66 -14.74
CA ALA A 73 28.16 7.39 -13.76
C ALA A 73 27.01 8.39 -13.88
N CYS A 74 25.83 7.96 -13.45
CA CYS A 74 24.67 8.83 -13.30
C CYS A 74 24.72 9.47 -11.91
N LYS A 75 24.94 10.78 -11.84
CA LYS A 75 24.96 11.56 -10.59
C LYS A 75 23.72 12.45 -10.53
N CYS A 76 23.26 12.73 -9.31
CA CYS A 76 22.26 13.76 -9.08
C CYS A 76 22.96 15.13 -8.99
N ILE A 77 22.49 16.11 -9.75
CA ILE A 77 23.01 17.47 -9.67
C ILE A 77 22.40 18.15 -8.43
N ASP A 78 23.24 18.49 -7.46
CA ASP A 78 22.81 19.22 -6.26
C ASP A 78 23.24 20.71 -6.27
N ARG A 79 24.00 21.16 -7.28
CA ARG A 79 24.51 22.54 -7.41
C ARG A 79 24.31 23.09 -8.82
N ASP A 80 24.06 24.40 -8.93
CA ASP A 80 23.94 25.14 -10.19
C ASP A 80 22.81 24.65 -11.13
N VAL A 81 21.71 24.16 -10.53
CA VAL A 81 20.51 23.75 -11.27
C VAL A 81 19.80 24.98 -11.82
N SER A 82 19.30 24.92 -13.06
CA SER A 82 18.58 26.05 -13.65
C SER A 82 17.36 26.44 -12.80
N TYR A 83 17.02 27.73 -12.82
CA TYR A 83 15.89 28.26 -12.04
C TYR A 83 14.59 27.50 -12.34
N ALA A 84 14.32 27.20 -13.62
CA ALA A 84 13.13 26.47 -14.03
C ALA A 84 13.04 25.06 -13.42
N ILE A 85 14.14 24.31 -13.41
CA ILE A 85 14.18 22.97 -12.81
C ILE A 85 13.98 23.04 -11.30
N SER A 86 14.62 24.02 -10.65
CA SER A 86 14.44 24.26 -9.22
C SER A 86 12.96 24.51 -8.89
N VAL A 87 12.31 25.45 -9.59
CA VAL A 87 10.88 25.75 -9.41
C VAL A 87 10.01 24.51 -9.61
N ALA A 88 10.32 23.67 -10.61
CA ALA A 88 9.56 22.45 -10.87
C ALA A 88 9.67 21.43 -9.71
N ILE A 89 10.85 21.27 -9.12
CA ILE A 89 11.09 20.37 -7.97
C ILE A 89 10.40 20.89 -6.70
N TYR A 90 10.45 22.21 -6.47
CA TYR A 90 9.70 22.82 -5.38
C TYR A 90 8.21 22.54 -5.58
N THR A 91 7.67 22.85 -6.76
CA THR A 91 6.26 22.61 -7.09
C THR A 91 5.86 21.14 -6.87
N GLU A 92 6.67 20.17 -7.31
CA GLU A 92 6.45 18.75 -7.00
C GLU A 92 6.31 18.52 -5.49
N THR A 93 7.23 19.07 -4.70
CA THR A 93 7.25 18.87 -3.24
C THR A 93 5.98 19.42 -2.58
N PHE A 94 5.54 20.63 -3.00
CA PHE A 94 4.29 21.23 -2.51
C PHE A 94 3.06 20.42 -2.90
N VAL A 95 2.96 20.01 -4.18
CA VAL A 95 1.83 19.20 -4.67
C VAL A 95 1.75 17.87 -3.92
N ARG A 96 2.89 17.21 -3.71
CA ARG A 96 2.94 15.92 -2.98
C ARG A 96 2.60 16.07 -1.51
N PHE A 97 3.06 17.13 -0.87
CA PHE A 97 2.67 17.44 0.51
C PHE A 97 1.16 17.65 0.60
N GLY A 98 0.57 18.47 -0.26
CA GLY A 98 -0.89 18.67 -0.29
C GLY A 98 -1.65 17.37 -0.55
N LEU A 99 -1.20 16.56 -1.50
CA LEU A 99 -1.84 15.29 -1.82
C LEU A 99 -1.78 14.29 -0.65
N ILE A 100 -0.61 14.09 -0.05
CA ILE A 100 -0.38 13.05 0.96
C ILE A 100 -0.79 13.54 2.36
N SER A 101 -0.33 14.71 2.77
CA SER A 101 -0.52 15.19 4.15
C SER A 101 -1.86 15.88 4.38
N ILE A 102 -2.50 16.43 3.35
CA ILE A 102 -3.77 17.15 3.50
C ILE A 102 -4.92 16.31 2.96
N ILE A 103 -4.92 16.05 1.65
CA ILE A 103 -6.02 15.37 0.98
C ILE A 103 -6.15 13.93 1.48
N SER A 104 -5.04 13.16 1.49
CA SER A 104 -5.10 11.75 1.88
C SER A 104 -5.43 11.57 3.36
N VAL A 105 -4.87 12.40 4.24
CA VAL A 105 -5.23 12.38 5.67
C VAL A 105 -6.72 12.61 5.86
N THR A 106 -7.28 13.61 5.17
CA THR A 106 -8.70 13.94 5.28
C THR A 106 -9.57 12.79 4.79
N ILE A 107 -9.31 12.28 3.58
CA ILE A 107 -10.08 11.18 2.98
C ILE A 107 -9.97 9.91 3.82
N LEU A 108 -8.76 9.48 4.17
CA LEU A 108 -8.53 8.23 4.90
C LEU A 108 -9.10 8.31 6.31
N THR A 109 -8.93 9.43 7.03
CA THR A 109 -9.45 9.56 8.40
C THR A 109 -10.97 9.53 8.43
N LEU A 110 -11.63 10.32 7.57
CA LEU A 110 -13.10 10.35 7.49
C LEU A 110 -13.66 8.99 7.06
N SER A 111 -13.02 8.36 6.08
CA SER A 111 -13.45 7.06 5.56
C SER A 111 -13.26 5.95 6.59
N CYS A 112 -12.11 5.91 7.28
CA CYS A 112 -11.85 4.96 8.36
C CYS A 112 -12.81 5.15 9.53
N TYR A 113 -13.14 6.40 9.89
CA TYR A 113 -14.13 6.71 10.90
C TYR A 113 -15.50 6.12 10.54
N ASN A 114 -15.98 6.35 9.31
CA ASN A 114 -17.26 5.81 8.84
C ASN A 114 -17.27 4.28 8.81
N ILE A 115 -16.17 3.64 8.39
CA ILE A 115 -16.04 2.17 8.39
C ILE A 115 -16.06 1.63 9.83
N PHE A 116 -15.32 2.27 10.73
CA PHE A 116 -15.27 1.88 12.14
C PHE A 116 -16.63 2.03 12.82
N ASP A 117 -17.29 3.17 12.62
CA ASP A 117 -18.63 3.44 13.15
C ASP A 117 -19.65 2.44 12.62
N TRP A 118 -19.59 2.11 11.33
CA TRP A 118 -20.43 1.06 10.74
C TRP A 118 -20.24 -0.30 11.42
N VAL A 119 -18.99 -0.75 11.62
CA VAL A 119 -18.70 -2.03 12.30
C VAL A 119 -19.20 -2.01 13.74
N ARG A 120 -19.04 -0.88 14.44
CA ARG A 120 -19.47 -0.71 15.83
C ARG A 120 -20.99 -0.69 15.98
N SER A 121 -21.68 -0.01 15.07
CA SER A 121 -23.12 0.26 15.17
C SER A 121 -23.99 -0.85 14.55
N THR A 122 -23.43 -1.68 13.68
CA THR A 122 -24.18 -2.77 13.02
C THR A 122 -24.19 -4.04 13.88
N PRO A 123 -25.36 -4.64 14.16
CA PRO A 123 -25.42 -5.87 14.93
C PRO A 123 -24.73 -7.02 14.18
N PRO A 124 -24.04 -7.95 14.87
CA PRO A 124 -23.22 -8.98 14.23
C PRO A 124 -23.97 -9.82 13.20
N LYS A 125 -25.26 -10.10 13.41
CA LYS A 125 -26.08 -10.90 12.48
C LYS A 125 -26.37 -10.20 11.14
N GLN A 126 -26.24 -8.89 11.08
CA GLN A 126 -26.48 -8.07 9.88
C GLN A 126 -25.18 -7.51 9.29
N LEU A 127 -24.03 -7.78 9.92
CA LEU A 127 -22.73 -7.30 9.47
C LEU A 127 -22.23 -8.14 8.29
N THR A 128 -22.77 -7.89 7.11
CA THR A 128 -22.34 -8.52 5.85
C THR A 128 -21.29 -7.64 5.17
N ASP A 129 -20.12 -8.20 4.92
CA ASP A 129 -19.05 -7.53 4.17
C ASP A 129 -18.87 -8.19 2.81
N THR A 130 -19.23 -7.48 1.74
CA THR A 130 -19.03 -7.94 0.37
C THR A 130 -17.56 -8.15 -0.01
N TRP A 131 -16.61 -7.47 0.64
CA TRP A 131 -15.18 -7.67 0.41
C TRP A 131 -14.65 -8.96 1.02
N ASN A 132 -15.36 -9.61 1.94
CA ASN A 132 -14.96 -10.95 2.40
C ASN A 132 -15.11 -12.00 1.29
N ILE A 133 -15.95 -11.72 0.30
CA ILE A 133 -16.26 -12.61 -0.82
C ILE A 133 -15.27 -12.33 -1.95
N VAL A 134 -13.97 -12.54 -1.69
CA VAL A 134 -12.96 -12.53 -2.75
C VAL A 134 -13.01 -13.87 -3.46
N TYR A 135 -13.35 -13.86 -4.75
CA TYR A 135 -13.31 -15.06 -5.57
C TYR A 135 -11.85 -15.44 -5.86
N LEU A 136 -11.36 -16.47 -5.18
CA LEU A 136 -10.12 -17.13 -5.55
C LEU A 136 -10.43 -18.31 -6.49
N PRO A 137 -9.63 -18.53 -7.54
CA PRO A 137 -9.83 -19.67 -8.42
C PRO A 137 -9.71 -20.98 -7.63
N GLY A 138 -10.76 -21.79 -7.63
CA GLY A 138 -10.84 -23.06 -6.92
C GLY A 138 -11.57 -23.05 -5.57
N THR A 139 -12.17 -21.92 -5.16
CA THR A 139 -13.03 -21.85 -3.96
C THR A 139 -14.37 -22.55 -4.19
N THR A 140 -14.79 -23.43 -3.28
CA THR A 140 -16.11 -24.08 -3.35
C THR A 140 -17.23 -23.14 -2.89
N LYS A 141 -18.48 -23.39 -3.31
CA LYS A 141 -19.65 -22.59 -2.86
C LYS A 141 -19.78 -22.59 -1.33
N GLU A 142 -19.50 -23.71 -0.68
CA GLU A 142 -19.52 -23.86 0.78
C GLU A 142 -18.46 -22.98 1.46
N GLN A 143 -17.26 -22.87 0.89
CA GLN A 143 -16.23 -21.96 1.39
C GLN A 143 -16.64 -20.49 1.20
N MET A 144 -17.27 -20.14 0.08
CA MET A 144 -17.80 -18.78 -0.13
C MET A 144 -18.88 -18.43 0.90
N ASP A 145 -19.79 -19.36 1.20
CA ASP A 145 -20.81 -19.20 2.24
C ASP A 145 -20.20 -19.14 3.64
N ALA A 146 -19.06 -19.79 3.88
CA ALA A 146 -18.35 -19.68 5.15
C ALA A 146 -17.67 -18.31 5.30
N TYR A 147 -17.11 -17.74 4.22
CA TYR A 147 -16.48 -16.42 4.24
C TYR A 147 -17.47 -15.26 4.31
N SER A 148 -18.67 -15.43 3.77
CA SER A 148 -19.73 -14.42 3.81
C SER A 148 -20.38 -14.30 5.19
N ARG A 149 -20.23 -15.32 6.06
CA ARG A 149 -20.74 -15.28 7.44
C ARG A 149 -20.07 -14.15 8.23
N PRO A 150 -20.82 -13.45 9.07
CA PRO A 150 -20.28 -12.36 9.89
C PRO A 150 -19.18 -12.87 10.83
N GLN A 151 -17.95 -12.39 10.64
CA GLN A 151 -16.78 -12.76 11.46
C GLN A 151 -16.54 -11.80 12.63
N GLY A 152 -17.59 -11.15 13.12
CA GLY A 152 -17.48 -10.10 14.14
C GLY A 152 -16.61 -8.93 13.65
N TRP A 153 -15.59 -8.56 14.42
CA TRP A 153 -14.72 -7.42 14.12
C TRP A 153 -13.69 -7.69 12.99
N MET A 154 -13.49 -8.95 12.58
CA MET A 154 -12.54 -9.29 11.53
C MET A 154 -13.19 -9.28 10.14
N THR A 155 -13.55 -8.09 9.66
CA THR A 155 -14.04 -7.91 8.29
C THR A 155 -12.92 -7.42 7.37
N ALA A 156 -12.99 -7.78 6.09
CA ALA A 156 -12.04 -7.33 5.08
C ALA A 156 -12.04 -5.80 4.96
N SER A 157 -13.19 -5.14 5.12
CA SER A 157 -13.28 -3.67 5.15
C SER A 157 -12.49 -3.07 6.30
N LEU A 158 -12.44 -3.73 7.47
CA LEU A 158 -11.68 -3.24 8.61
C LEU A 158 -10.16 -3.27 8.35
N CYS A 159 -9.67 -4.01 7.34
CA CYS A 159 -8.25 -3.99 6.95
C CYS A 159 -7.77 -2.61 6.50
N THR A 160 -8.69 -1.78 6.02
CA THR A 160 -8.39 -0.42 5.55
C THR A 160 -7.90 0.49 6.67
N ILE A 161 -8.32 0.25 7.92
CA ILE A 161 -7.94 1.03 9.09
C ILE A 161 -6.45 0.85 9.41
N PRO A 162 -5.94 -0.36 9.71
CA PRO A 162 -4.51 -0.54 9.97
C PRO A 162 -3.65 -0.18 8.75
N LEU A 163 -4.12 -0.41 7.52
CA LEU A 163 -3.40 0.06 6.32
C LEU A 163 -3.27 1.59 6.30
N SER A 164 -4.32 2.33 6.67
CA SER A 164 -4.29 3.79 6.72
C SER A 164 -3.43 4.30 7.90
N ILE A 165 -3.51 3.64 9.06
CA ILE A 165 -2.69 3.96 10.24
C ILE A 165 -1.20 3.71 9.96
N ASP A 166 -0.86 2.67 9.21
CA ASP A 166 0.52 2.40 8.80
C ASP A 166 1.00 3.42 7.75
N PHE A 167 0.12 3.76 6.80
CA PHE A 167 0.46 4.64 5.69
C PHE A 167 0.63 6.12 6.08
N LEU A 168 -0.32 6.68 6.83
CA LEU A 168 -0.40 8.13 7.07
C LEU A 168 0.81 8.71 7.82
N PRO A 169 1.27 8.15 8.96
CA PRO A 169 2.36 8.74 9.73
C PRO A 169 3.66 8.77 8.94
N ILE A 170 3.94 7.72 8.18
CA ILE A 170 5.15 7.61 7.35
C ILE A 170 5.09 8.63 6.20
N GLY A 171 3.94 8.75 5.53
CA GLY A 171 3.74 9.73 4.48
C GLY A 171 3.81 11.18 4.96
N ILE A 172 3.20 11.49 6.10
CA ILE A 172 3.28 12.82 6.73
C ILE A 172 4.72 13.12 7.12
N TYR A 173 5.44 12.17 7.73
CA TYR A 173 6.82 12.35 8.14
C TYR A 173 7.73 12.65 6.94
N ASP A 174 7.69 11.84 5.89
CA ASP A 174 8.56 11.99 4.71
C ASP A 174 8.24 13.27 3.90
N THR A 175 6.95 13.53 3.64
CA THR A 175 6.55 14.71 2.88
C THR A 175 6.63 15.99 3.70
N GLY A 176 6.32 15.95 4.98
CA GLY A 176 6.44 17.06 5.92
C GLY A 176 7.89 17.51 6.07
N TYR A 177 8.83 16.57 6.26
CA TYR A 177 10.25 16.91 6.33
C TYR A 177 10.74 17.61 5.05
N LYS A 178 10.40 17.08 3.87
CA LYS A 178 10.77 17.69 2.59
C LYS A 178 10.15 19.06 2.38
N PHE A 179 8.88 19.21 2.77
CA PHE A 179 8.17 20.48 2.72
C PHE A 179 8.82 21.52 3.64
N THR A 180 9.13 21.16 4.88
CA THR A 180 9.80 22.05 5.85
C THR A 180 11.16 22.51 5.34
N CYS A 181 11.95 21.63 4.72
CA CYS A 181 13.21 22.04 4.10
C CYS A 181 12.99 22.90 2.85
N ALA A 182 11.94 22.62 2.06
CA ALA A 182 11.60 23.39 0.88
C ALA A 182 11.19 24.84 1.20
N VAL A 183 10.59 25.08 2.37
CA VAL A 183 10.26 26.44 2.86
C VAL A 183 11.50 27.18 3.39
N GLY A 184 12.67 26.52 3.46
CA GLY A 184 13.93 27.12 3.87
C GLY A 184 14.29 26.92 5.35
N SER A 185 13.49 26.16 6.10
CA SER A 185 13.76 25.90 7.53
C SER A 185 14.88 24.89 7.76
N CYS A 186 15.25 24.10 6.74
CA CYS A 186 16.37 23.16 6.80
C CYS A 186 16.98 22.91 5.42
N ARG A 187 18.21 22.40 5.40
CA ARG A 187 18.81 21.83 4.19
C ARG A 187 18.54 20.33 4.16
N THR A 188 18.06 19.82 3.03
CA THR A 188 17.91 18.38 2.82
C THR A 188 19.29 17.75 2.68
N ASP A 189 19.78 17.13 3.76
CA ASP A 189 20.98 16.32 3.73
C ASP A 189 20.59 14.85 3.52
N VAL A 190 20.99 14.31 2.37
CA VAL A 190 20.69 12.94 1.93
C VAL A 190 21.34 11.91 2.88
N ASP A 191 22.41 12.27 3.57
CA ASP A 191 23.10 11.41 4.52
C ASP A 191 22.66 11.60 5.97
N SER A 192 21.69 12.48 6.22
CA SER A 192 21.18 12.69 7.57
C SER A 192 20.52 11.42 8.15
N PRO A 193 20.68 11.17 9.46
CA PRO A 193 20.04 10.03 10.12
C PRO A 193 18.51 10.07 10.04
N ILE A 194 17.92 11.27 10.00
CA ILE A 194 16.48 11.52 9.84
C ILE A 194 16.02 10.98 8.48
N TYR A 195 16.73 11.31 7.40
CA TYR A 195 16.40 10.82 6.06
C TYR A 195 16.51 9.30 5.96
N ARG A 196 17.54 8.71 6.59
CA ARG A 196 17.74 7.25 6.63
C ARG A 196 16.61 6.55 7.40
N MET A 197 16.14 7.13 8.50
CA MET A 197 15.00 6.60 9.26
C MET A 197 13.72 6.61 8.42
N GLY A 198 13.43 7.70 7.71
CA GLY A 198 12.27 7.78 6.81
C GLY A 198 12.31 6.71 5.71
N ARG A 199 13.50 6.40 5.17
CA ARG A 199 13.67 5.30 4.22
C ARG A 199 13.34 3.95 4.87
N LEU A 200 13.91 3.66 6.04
CA LEU A 200 13.67 2.39 6.73
C LEU A 200 12.19 2.20 7.08
N LEU A 201 11.50 3.26 7.51
CA LEU A 201 10.05 3.24 7.76
C LEU A 201 9.27 2.89 6.49
N THR A 202 9.60 3.52 5.36
CA THR A 202 8.96 3.22 4.06
C THR A 202 9.18 1.77 3.64
N ASP A 203 10.38 1.24 3.83
CA ASP A 203 10.71 -0.14 3.48
C ASP A 203 9.98 -1.15 4.39
N LEU A 204 9.87 -0.84 5.70
CA LEU A 204 9.11 -1.63 6.65
C LEU A 204 7.62 -1.66 6.30
N GLN A 205 7.07 -0.53 5.88
CA GLN A 205 5.68 -0.40 5.44
C GLN A 205 5.34 -1.37 4.30
N LEU A 206 6.24 -1.51 3.31
CA LEU A 206 6.07 -2.44 2.19
C LEU A 206 5.98 -3.90 2.64
N ILE A 207 6.63 -4.25 3.76
CA ILE A 207 6.57 -5.59 4.35
C ILE A 207 5.28 -5.77 5.16
N LEU A 208 4.83 -4.74 5.88
CA LEU A 208 3.63 -4.80 6.72
C LEU A 208 2.34 -4.92 5.90
N PHE A 209 2.28 -4.29 4.72
CA PHE A 209 1.12 -4.31 3.84
C PHE A 209 0.56 -5.71 3.51
N PRO A 210 1.35 -6.64 2.93
CA PRO A 210 0.85 -7.99 2.66
C PRO A 210 0.49 -8.74 3.94
N ILE A 211 1.14 -8.47 5.07
CA ILE A 211 0.84 -9.10 6.37
C ILE A 211 -0.55 -8.63 6.85
N ILE A 212 -0.81 -7.33 6.86
CA ILE A 212 -2.11 -6.75 7.26
C ILE A 212 -3.21 -7.32 6.37
N ILE A 213 -3.03 -7.31 5.05
CA ILE A 213 -4.01 -7.84 4.09
C ILE A 213 -4.28 -9.32 4.34
N THR A 214 -3.24 -10.13 4.53
CA THR A 214 -3.36 -11.58 4.78
C THR A 214 -4.06 -11.88 6.11
N VAL A 215 -3.80 -11.08 7.13
CA VAL A 215 -4.47 -11.22 8.42
C VAL A 215 -5.95 -10.90 8.26
N TYR A 216 -6.34 -9.78 7.67
CA TYR A 216 -7.73 -9.34 7.69
C TYR A 216 -8.62 -9.99 6.63
N ILE A 217 -8.09 -10.41 5.48
CA ILE A 217 -8.89 -11.05 4.43
C ILE A 217 -8.99 -12.57 4.69
N PRO A 218 -10.19 -13.11 4.99
CA PRO A 218 -10.34 -14.51 5.39
C PRO A 218 -9.81 -15.51 4.35
N ALA A 219 -10.08 -15.24 3.07
CA ALA A 219 -9.68 -16.09 1.96
C ALA A 219 -8.15 -16.22 1.84
N LEU A 220 -7.41 -15.13 2.08
CA LEU A 220 -5.94 -15.12 2.07
C LEU A 220 -5.37 -15.76 3.33
N ARG A 221 -6.00 -15.55 4.48
CA ARG A 221 -5.62 -16.17 5.75
C ARG A 221 -5.64 -17.70 5.63
N GLU A 222 -6.74 -18.26 5.14
CA GLU A 222 -6.88 -19.72 4.98
C GLU A 222 -5.88 -20.28 3.96
N LEU A 223 -5.67 -19.59 2.83
CA LEU A 223 -4.67 -19.97 1.84
C LEU A 223 -3.26 -20.03 2.45
N THR A 224 -2.93 -19.07 3.30
CA THR A 224 -1.62 -18.97 3.96
C THR A 224 -1.45 -20.10 4.98
N VAL A 225 -2.47 -20.36 5.80
CA VAL A 225 -2.45 -21.48 6.76
C VAL A 225 -2.31 -22.81 6.04
N ARG A 226 -3.06 -23.04 4.95
CA ARG A 226 -2.99 -24.26 4.14
C ARG A 226 -1.62 -24.44 3.50
N SER A 227 -1.04 -23.36 2.99
CA SER A 227 0.31 -23.38 2.40
C SER A 227 1.37 -23.70 3.45
N CYS A 228 1.26 -23.10 4.64
CA CYS A 228 2.15 -23.37 5.77
C CYS A 228 2.04 -24.84 6.23
N GLN A 229 0.83 -25.37 6.38
CA GLN A 229 0.60 -26.78 6.71
C GLN A 229 1.21 -27.72 5.67
N ARG A 230 1.05 -27.43 4.37
CA ARG A 230 1.67 -28.21 3.29
C ARG A 230 3.20 -28.16 3.37
N LEU A 231 3.79 -27.00 3.64
CA LEU A 231 5.23 -26.85 3.79
C LEU A 231 5.77 -27.62 5.01
N ILE A 232 5.05 -27.61 6.13
CA ILE A 232 5.39 -28.40 7.33
C ILE A 232 5.33 -29.90 7.01
N LEU A 233 4.27 -30.35 6.34
CA LEU A 233 4.11 -31.76 5.93
C LEU A 233 5.19 -32.20 4.93
N LEU A 234 5.58 -31.34 3.98
CA LEU A 234 6.70 -31.57 3.06
C LEU A 234 8.03 -31.65 3.83
N ARG A 235 8.27 -30.73 4.76
CA ARG A 235 9.47 -30.72 5.60
C ARG A 235 9.57 -31.97 6.48
N TRP A 236 8.44 -32.56 6.89
CA TRP A 236 8.39 -33.82 7.64
C TRP A 236 8.48 -35.07 6.76
N LYS A 237 8.27 -34.98 5.44
CA LYS A 237 8.52 -36.08 4.49
C LYS A 237 9.99 -36.16 4.03
N LEU A 238 10.71 -35.03 4.02
CA LEU A 238 12.14 -35.00 3.67
C LEU A 238 13.16 -35.58 4.70
N PRO A 239 12.90 -35.76 6.01
CA PRO A 239 13.88 -36.33 6.93
C PRO A 239 14.17 -37.82 6.66
N CYS A 240 13.27 -38.53 5.97
CA CYS A 240 13.43 -39.97 5.72
C CYS A 240 14.30 -40.29 4.50
N LEU A 241 14.62 -39.32 3.62
CA LEU A 241 15.44 -39.60 2.43
C LEU A 241 16.95 -39.59 2.70
N ASN A 242 17.38 -39.16 3.89
CA ASN A 242 18.81 -39.08 4.23
C ASN A 242 19.35 -40.31 5.00
N HIS A 243 18.50 -41.29 5.31
CA HIS A 243 18.92 -42.47 6.08
C HIS A 243 19.15 -43.74 5.24
N GLU A 244 18.62 -43.82 4.02
CA GLU A 244 18.83 -44.98 3.14
C GLU A 244 20.18 -44.98 2.41
N HIS A 245 20.86 -43.82 2.27
CA HIS A 245 22.18 -43.79 1.61
C HIS A 245 23.36 -44.20 2.50
N ARG A 246 23.12 -44.56 3.77
CA ARG A 246 24.17 -45.07 4.67
C ARG A 246 24.21 -46.59 4.86
N GLN A 247 23.24 -47.35 4.32
CA GLN A 247 23.24 -48.81 4.44
C GLN A 247 23.65 -49.57 3.16
N GLN A 248 24.05 -48.86 2.09
CA GLN A 248 24.53 -49.48 0.84
C GLN A 248 26.06 -49.44 0.67
N LYS A 249 26.79 -49.15 1.77
CA LYS A 249 28.25 -49.32 1.89
C LYS A 249 28.57 -50.18 3.12
N SER A 250 28.18 -51.45 3.08
CA SER A 250 28.79 -52.52 3.88
C SER A 250 28.68 -53.82 3.12
#